data_AF-A0A2G9RGA7-F1
#
_entry.id   AF-A0A2G9RGA7-F1
#
_cell.length_a   1.000
_cell.length_b   1.000
_cell.length_c   1.000
_cell.angle_alpha   90.00
_cell.angle_beta   90.00
_cell.angle_gamma   90.00
#
_symmetry.space_group_name_H-M   'P 1'
#
loop_
_entity.id
_entity.type
_entity.pdbx_description
1 polymer ?
#
loop_
_entity_poly.entity_id
_entity_poly.type
_entity_poly.pdbx_seq_one_letter_code
_entity_poly.pdbx_strand_id
1 'polypeptide(L)'
;MAETQQVHNSSNEEESPEPETSQSRRRRFKVSNMSFVEMVQMVDILKRADYDGKYGPYTNPNERKAKIMTKVVKSLHRNFGVRRSKEQLRKRWSDLKLREHDQYRRIKKVLLKSDVQVVVPKSSDFSSDSAQRMIQEIMFCSRDLDITKEKNQGD
;
A
#
# COMPACT_ATOMS: atom_id res chain seq x y z
N MET A 1 81.34 -23.34 -13.76
CA MET A 1 80.62 -22.88 -12.56
C MET A 1 80.69 -21.37 -12.53
N ALA A 2 79.54 -20.70 -12.63
CA ALA A 2 79.24 -19.33 -12.16
C ALA A 2 78.03 -18.83 -12.95
N GLU A 3 76.89 -18.78 -12.27
CA GLU A 3 75.69 -18.08 -12.73
C GLU A 3 75.97 -16.58 -12.83
N THR A 4 75.36 -15.91 -13.82
CA THR A 4 75.17 -14.45 -13.78
C THR A 4 73.67 -14.17 -13.77
N GLN A 5 73.23 -13.54 -12.68
CA GLN A 5 71.85 -13.13 -12.45
C GLN A 5 71.56 -11.90 -13.31
N GLN A 6 70.49 -11.96 -14.10
CA GLN A 6 69.93 -10.79 -14.78
C GLN A 6 69.20 -9.92 -13.76
N VAL A 7 69.75 -8.74 -13.52
CA VAL A 7 69.10 -7.64 -12.80
C VAL A 7 68.48 -6.76 -13.87
N HIS A 8 67.15 -6.74 -13.99
CA HIS A 8 66.49 -5.83 -14.92
C HIS A 8 66.26 -4.47 -14.25
N ASN A 9 66.88 -3.46 -14.87
CA ASN A 9 66.78 -2.05 -14.55
C ASN A 9 65.35 -1.53 -14.76
N SER A 10 64.88 -0.70 -13.83
CA SER A 10 63.95 0.37 -14.16
C SER A 10 64.15 1.52 -13.18
N SER A 11 64.96 2.50 -13.57
CA SER A 11 65.00 3.86 -13.00
C SER A 11 64.45 4.77 -14.10
N ASN A 12 63.25 5.32 -13.90
CA ASN A 12 62.97 6.64 -13.33
C ASN A 12 63.07 7.73 -14.41
N GLU A 13 61.92 8.06 -15.00
CA GLU A 13 61.68 9.35 -15.64
C GLU A 13 60.58 10.04 -14.81
N GLU A 14 60.96 11.17 -14.22
CA GLU A 14 60.12 12.10 -13.48
C GLU A 14 59.14 12.79 -14.43
N GLU A 15 57.83 12.71 -14.17
CA GLU A 15 56.93 13.81 -14.54
C GLU A 15 55.79 13.93 -13.52
N SER A 16 55.63 15.14 -13.02
CA SER A 16 54.83 15.57 -11.88
C SER A 16 53.35 15.14 -11.93
N PRO A 17 52.77 14.53 -10.87
CA PRO A 17 51.33 14.32 -10.82
C PRO A 17 50.62 15.58 -10.31
N GLU A 18 49.83 16.20 -11.20
CA GLU A 18 48.88 17.27 -10.90
C GLU A 18 47.89 16.90 -9.77
N PRO A 19 47.38 17.90 -9.02
CA PRO A 19 46.67 17.69 -7.77
C PRO A 19 45.31 17.02 -7.97
N GLU A 20 44.99 16.14 -7.03
CA GLU A 20 43.74 15.40 -6.92
C GLU A 20 42.49 16.25 -7.21
N THR A 21 41.86 15.99 -8.35
CA THR A 21 40.48 16.40 -8.55
C THR A 21 39.58 15.46 -7.74
N SER A 22 39.31 15.89 -6.51
CA SER A 22 38.09 15.64 -5.74
C SER A 22 37.26 14.47 -6.26
N GLN A 23 37.41 13.31 -5.62
CA GLN A 23 36.40 12.25 -5.66
C GLN A 23 35.06 12.84 -5.22
N SER A 24 34.32 13.43 -6.15
CA SER A 24 32.89 13.60 -6.06
C SER A 24 32.33 12.17 -6.07
N ARG A 25 32.33 11.53 -4.91
CA ARG A 25 31.45 10.42 -4.59
C ARG A 25 30.04 10.98 -4.71
N ARG A 26 29.55 11.09 -5.96
CA ARG A 26 28.13 11.17 -6.27
C ARG A 26 27.54 9.99 -5.52
N ARG A 27 26.95 10.26 -4.35
CA ARG A 27 26.09 9.32 -3.66
C ARG A 27 25.04 8.96 -4.70
N ARG A 28 25.24 7.85 -5.41
CA ARG A 28 24.20 7.26 -6.23
C ARG A 28 23.09 7.02 -5.23
N PHE A 29 22.02 7.82 -5.31
CA PHE A 29 20.83 7.61 -4.51
C PHE A 29 20.39 6.18 -4.84
N LYS A 30 20.72 5.25 -3.94
CA LYS A 30 20.26 3.88 -4.01
C LYS A 30 18.74 4.01 -4.05
N VAL A 31 18.13 3.65 -5.18
CA VAL A 31 16.69 3.70 -5.35
C VAL A 31 16.15 2.71 -4.34
N SER A 32 15.79 3.19 -3.15
CA SER A 32 15.14 2.33 -2.17
C SER A 32 13.81 1.93 -2.80
N ASN A 33 13.61 0.62 -2.94
CA ASN A 33 12.31 0.09 -3.30
C ASN A 33 11.28 0.68 -2.33
N MET A 34 10.19 1.22 -2.89
CA MET A 34 9.13 1.84 -2.11
C MET A 34 8.50 0.78 -1.19
N SER A 35 8.34 1.09 0.09
CA SER A 35 7.79 0.11 1.03
C SER A 35 6.33 -0.20 0.70
N PHE A 36 5.81 -1.35 1.14
CA PHE A 36 4.42 -1.72 0.88
C PHE A 36 3.43 -0.67 1.42
N VAL A 37 3.70 -0.14 2.62
CA VAL A 37 2.85 0.87 3.26
C VAL A 37 2.89 2.20 2.50
N GLU A 38 4.08 2.64 2.05
CA GLU A 38 4.23 3.82 1.18
C GLU A 38 3.43 3.65 -0.13
N MET A 39 3.47 2.45 -0.73
CA MET A 39 2.72 2.15 -1.94
C MET A 39 1.21 2.18 -1.72
N VAL A 40 0.72 1.62 -0.60
CA VAL A 40 -0.70 1.69 -0.24
C VAL A 40 -1.15 3.16 -0.16
N GLN A 41 -0.38 4.00 0.54
CA GLN A 41 -0.70 5.43 0.66
C GLN A 41 -0.68 6.16 -0.70
N MET A 42 0.28 5.84 -1.56
CA MET A 42 0.35 6.38 -2.91
C MET A 42 -0.89 5.98 -3.73
N VAL A 43 -1.20 4.69 -3.77
CA VAL A 43 -2.30 4.14 -4.57
C VAL A 43 -3.66 4.64 -4.06
N ASP A 44 -3.83 4.81 -2.75
CA ASP A 44 -5.03 5.40 -2.15
C ASP A 44 -5.31 6.79 -2.71
N ILE A 45 -4.31 7.69 -2.62
CA ILE A 45 -4.43 9.07 -3.10
C ILE A 45 -4.70 9.11 -4.61
N LEU A 46 -3.99 8.28 -5.39
CA LEU A 46 -4.17 8.23 -6.84
C LEU A 46 -5.59 7.80 -7.23
N LYS A 47 -6.17 6.83 -6.52
CA LYS A 47 -7.55 6.38 -6.77
C LYS A 47 -8.58 7.41 -6.32
N ARG A 48 -8.46 7.90 -5.08
CA ARG A 48 -9.38 8.88 -4.51
C ARG A 48 -9.44 10.18 -5.32
N ALA A 49 -8.33 10.58 -5.93
CA ALA A 49 -8.27 11.79 -6.75
C ALA A 49 -8.54 11.54 -8.25
N ASP A 50 -8.97 10.32 -8.63
CA ASP A 50 -9.17 9.89 -10.01
C ASP A 50 -7.98 10.25 -10.92
N TYR A 51 -6.79 9.74 -10.61
CA TYR A 51 -5.58 10.03 -11.38
C TYR A 51 -5.67 9.59 -12.84
N ASP A 52 -6.34 8.47 -13.11
CA ASP A 52 -6.47 7.93 -14.46
C ASP A 52 -7.53 8.66 -15.29
N GLY A 53 -8.48 9.34 -14.64
CA GLY A 53 -9.54 10.06 -15.31
C GLY A 53 -10.67 9.17 -15.77
N LYS A 54 -11.03 8.15 -14.99
CA LYS A 54 -12.02 7.14 -15.39
C LYS A 54 -13.46 7.66 -15.36
N TYR A 55 -13.74 8.70 -14.59
CA TYR A 55 -15.11 9.16 -14.33
C TYR A 55 -15.57 10.32 -15.22
N GLY A 56 -14.74 10.78 -16.16
CA GLY A 56 -15.16 11.79 -17.14
C GLY A 56 -13.98 12.45 -17.87
N PRO A 57 -14.21 13.08 -19.03
CA PRO A 57 -13.20 13.89 -19.70
C PRO A 57 -12.90 15.13 -18.87
N TYR A 58 -11.61 15.43 -18.73
CA TYR A 58 -11.14 16.60 -17.98
C TYR A 58 -10.52 17.61 -18.95
N THR A 59 -10.84 18.90 -18.77
CA THR A 59 -10.36 20.00 -19.62
C THR A 59 -8.83 20.16 -19.58
N ASN A 60 -8.18 19.85 -18.45
CA ASN A 60 -6.71 19.86 -18.33
C ASN A 60 -6.20 18.62 -17.58
N PRO A 61 -5.99 17.48 -18.27
CA PRO A 61 -5.64 16.21 -17.63
C PRO A 61 -4.21 16.22 -17.06
N ASN A 62 -3.27 16.91 -17.72
CA ASN A 62 -1.86 16.94 -17.31
C ASN A 62 -1.64 17.77 -16.04
N GLU A 63 -2.27 18.94 -15.95
CA GLU A 63 -2.21 19.78 -14.76
C GLU A 63 -2.85 19.07 -13.56
N ARG A 64 -4.01 18.40 -13.76
CA ARG A 64 -4.64 17.60 -12.71
C ARG A 64 -3.71 16.51 -12.21
N LYS A 65 -3.14 15.70 -13.11
CA LYS A 65 -2.18 14.64 -12.76
C LYS A 65 -0.99 15.20 -12.00
N ALA A 66 -0.46 16.37 -12.38
CA ALA A 66 0.63 17.02 -11.67
C ALA A 66 0.24 17.50 -10.26
N LYS A 67 -0.98 18.03 -10.08
CA LYS A 67 -1.53 18.39 -8.76
C LYS A 67 -1.69 17.15 -7.87
N ILE A 68 -2.21 16.05 -8.41
CA ILE A 68 -2.35 14.78 -7.68
C ILE A 68 -1.00 14.23 -7.27
N MET A 69 -0.01 14.20 -8.17
CA MET A 69 1.36 13.78 -7.83
C MET A 69 1.98 14.66 -6.73
N THR A 70 1.66 15.95 -6.71
CA THR A 70 2.08 16.86 -5.62
C THR A 70 1.46 16.44 -4.29
N LYS A 71 0.19 16.01 -4.25
CA LYS A 71 -0.44 15.47 -3.04
C LYS A 71 0.25 14.20 -2.55
N VAL A 72 0.60 13.29 -3.45
CA VAL A 72 1.35 12.06 -3.11
C VAL A 72 2.70 12.41 -2.49
N VAL A 73 3.50 13.27 -3.14
CA VAL A 73 4.81 13.70 -2.62
C VAL A 73 4.68 14.30 -1.23
N LYS A 74 3.71 15.22 -1.03
CA LYS A 74 3.47 15.85 0.27
C LYS A 74 3.07 14.82 1.34
N SER A 75 2.19 13.88 1.02
CA SER A 75 1.74 12.84 1.96
C SER A 75 2.88 11.89 2.35
N LEU A 76 3.68 11.43 1.39
CA LEU A 76 4.79 10.52 1.67
C LEU A 76 5.87 11.18 2.54
N HIS A 77 6.17 12.46 2.27
CA HIS A 77 7.12 13.20 3.08
C HIS A 77 6.60 13.40 4.51
N ARG A 78 5.34 13.78 4.69
CA ARG A 78 4.75 14.03 6.01
C ARG A 78 4.60 12.76 6.86
N ASN A 79 4.16 11.67 6.25
CA ASN A 79 3.82 10.44 6.99
C ASN A 79 5.01 9.49 7.16
N PHE A 80 5.94 9.44 6.19
CA PHE A 80 7.04 8.48 6.19
C PHE A 80 8.42 9.13 6.16
N GLY A 81 8.51 10.46 6.10
CA GLY A 81 9.79 11.15 5.92
C GLY A 81 10.44 10.92 4.55
N VAL A 82 9.74 10.29 3.61
CA VAL A 82 10.33 9.84 2.35
C VAL A 82 10.20 10.92 1.27
N ARG A 83 11.35 11.39 0.77
CA ARG A 83 11.42 12.25 -0.42
C ARG A 83 11.43 11.40 -1.69
N ARG A 84 10.39 11.55 -2.51
CA ARG A 84 10.31 10.99 -3.88
C ARG A 84 10.05 12.10 -4.89
N SER A 85 10.59 11.95 -6.09
CA SER A 85 10.23 12.83 -7.20
C SER A 85 8.89 12.43 -7.81
N LYS A 86 8.19 13.39 -8.44
CA LYS A 86 6.93 13.11 -9.16
C LYS A 86 7.13 12.05 -10.25
N GLU A 87 8.30 12.05 -10.89
CA GLU A 87 8.60 11.12 -11.98
C GLU A 87 8.82 9.69 -11.49
N GLN A 88 9.50 9.52 -10.35
CA GLN A 88 9.63 8.21 -9.71
C GLN A 88 8.27 7.61 -9.35
N LEU A 89 7.34 8.45 -8.86
CA LEU A 89 5.99 8.01 -8.49
C LEU A 89 5.15 7.65 -9.73
N ARG A 90 5.27 8.40 -10.84
CA ARG A 90 4.65 8.04 -12.12
C ARG A 90 5.15 6.71 -12.63
N LYS A 91 6.47 6.52 -12.66
CA LYS A 91 7.09 5.25 -13.07
C LYS A 91 6.60 4.10 -12.20
N ARG A 92 6.60 4.26 -10.87
CA ARG A 92 6.14 3.23 -9.93
C ARG A 92 4.66 2.90 -10.13
N TRP A 93 3.80 3.89 -10.37
CA TRP A 93 2.39 3.68 -10.69
C TRP A 93 2.21 2.88 -11.98
N SER A 94 2.97 3.19 -13.02
CA SER A 94 2.96 2.44 -14.28
C SER A 94 3.43 1.00 -14.09
N ASP A 95 4.53 0.77 -13.37
CA ASP A 95 5.07 -0.56 -13.07
C ASP A 95 4.05 -1.42 -12.31
N LEU A 96 3.37 -0.85 -11.30
CA LEU A 96 2.33 -1.54 -10.53
C LEU A 96 1.18 -2.02 -11.42
N LYS A 97 0.81 -1.24 -12.44
CA LYS A 97 -0.29 -1.58 -13.33
C LYS A 97 0.07 -2.59 -14.41
N LEU A 98 1.27 -2.48 -14.96
CA LEU A 98 1.66 -3.20 -16.18
C LEU A 98 2.52 -4.42 -15.90
N ARG A 99 3.26 -4.44 -14.78
CA ARG A 99 4.27 -5.48 -14.49
C ARG A 99 4.00 -6.21 -13.18
N GLU A 100 3.47 -5.53 -12.16
CA GLU A 100 3.34 -6.09 -10.81
C GLU A 100 1.88 -6.34 -10.39
N HIS A 101 1.14 -7.10 -11.22
CA HIS A 101 -0.29 -7.37 -11.02
C HIS A 101 -0.64 -7.91 -9.62
N ASP A 102 0.18 -8.82 -9.08
CA ASP A 102 -0.06 -9.40 -7.75
C ASP A 102 0.11 -8.39 -6.62
N GLN A 103 1.12 -7.51 -6.69
CA GLN A 103 1.29 -6.45 -5.70
C GLN A 103 0.13 -5.47 -5.75
N TYR A 104 -0.26 -5.05 -6.96
CA TYR A 104 -1.42 -4.17 -7.13
C TYR A 104 -2.72 -4.81 -6.62
N ARG A 105 -2.91 -6.12 -6.83
CA ARG A 105 -4.05 -6.88 -6.29
C ARG A 105 -4.05 -6.90 -4.77
N ARG A 106 -2.89 -7.12 -4.13
CA ARG A 106 -2.75 -7.08 -2.66
C ARG A 106 -3.08 -5.68 -2.11
N ILE A 107 -2.52 -4.63 -2.69
CA ILE A 107 -2.80 -3.24 -2.31
C ILE A 107 -4.30 -2.93 -2.45
N LYS A 108 -4.92 -3.31 -3.58
CA LYS A 108 -6.36 -3.08 -3.80
C LYS A 108 -7.22 -3.77 -2.74
N LYS A 109 -6.86 -4.99 -2.31
CA LYS A 109 -7.57 -5.69 -1.23
C LYS A 109 -7.47 -4.95 0.11
N VAL A 110 -6.30 -4.42 0.44
CA VAL A 110 -6.09 -3.64 1.67
C VAL A 110 -6.98 -2.40 1.67
N LEU A 111 -6.97 -1.62 0.57
CA LEU A 111 -7.78 -0.41 0.43
C LEU A 111 -9.29 -0.69 0.51
N LEU A 112 -9.75 -1.77 -0.13
CA LEU A 112 -11.16 -2.16 -0.06
C LEU A 112 -11.59 -2.52 1.37
N LYS A 113 -10.74 -3.22 2.13
CA LYS A 113 -11.04 -3.58 3.52
C LYS A 113 -11.11 -2.36 4.44
N SER A 114 -10.24 -1.36 4.25
CA SER A 114 -10.27 -0.12 5.03
C SER A 114 -11.49 0.75 4.70
N ASP A 115 -11.97 0.73 3.47
CA ASP A 115 -13.18 1.47 3.08
C ASP A 115 -14.46 0.86 3.69
N VAL A 116 -14.52 -0.47 3.78
CA VAL A 116 -15.68 -1.19 4.34
C VAL A 116 -15.81 -1.03 5.86
N GLN A 117 -14.71 -0.87 6.60
CA GLN A 117 -14.77 -0.64 8.05
C GLN A 117 -15.38 0.71 8.46
N VAL A 118 -15.56 1.66 7.54
CA VAL A 118 -16.24 2.95 7.79
C VAL A 118 -17.75 2.87 7.59
N VAL A 119 -18.27 1.74 7.08
CA VAL A 119 -19.67 1.40 7.29
C VAL A 119 -19.76 0.91 8.73
N VAL A 120 -20.06 1.84 9.65
CA VAL A 120 -20.67 1.52 10.94
C VAL A 120 -21.61 0.35 10.68
N PRO A 121 -21.43 -0.82 11.31
CA PRO A 121 -22.48 -1.81 11.32
C PRO A 121 -23.68 -1.03 11.83
N LYS A 122 -24.64 -0.74 10.96
CA LYS A 122 -25.95 -0.33 11.42
C LYS A 122 -26.31 -1.50 12.32
N SER A 123 -26.21 -1.30 13.62
CA SER A 123 -26.97 -2.06 14.58
C SER A 123 -28.41 -1.81 14.15
N SER A 124 -28.88 -2.53 13.13
CA SER A 124 -30.23 -3.02 13.18
C SER A 124 -30.14 -3.99 14.34
N ASP A 125 -30.40 -3.43 15.51
CA ASP A 125 -30.74 -4.20 16.67
C ASP A 125 -31.65 -5.30 16.15
N PHE A 126 -31.30 -6.55 16.41
CA PHE A 126 -32.22 -7.67 16.24
C PHE A 126 -33.34 -7.58 17.30
N SER A 127 -33.76 -6.35 17.62
CA SER A 127 -34.82 -5.88 18.48
C SER A 127 -35.91 -5.24 17.61
N SER A 128 -36.17 -5.85 16.44
CA SER A 128 -37.45 -5.66 15.79
C SER A 128 -38.53 -6.22 16.71
N ASP A 129 -39.64 -5.51 16.84
CA ASP A 129 -40.82 -5.97 17.59
C ASP A 129 -41.26 -7.38 17.15
N SER A 130 -41.02 -7.72 15.88
CA SER A 130 -41.26 -9.06 15.34
C SER A 130 -40.32 -10.14 15.90
N ALA A 131 -39.05 -9.82 16.17
CA ALA A 131 -38.09 -10.74 16.75
C ALA A 131 -38.41 -11.01 18.23
N GLN A 132 -38.79 -9.97 18.98
CA GLN A 132 -39.24 -10.10 20.37
C GLN A 132 -40.55 -10.90 20.46
N ARG A 133 -41.51 -10.65 19.57
CA ARG A 133 -42.77 -11.38 19.49
C ARG A 133 -42.57 -12.86 19.14
N MET A 134 -41.70 -13.18 18.18
CA MET A 134 -41.35 -14.57 17.87
C MET A 134 -40.68 -15.28 19.07
N ILE A 135 -39.80 -14.61 19.80
CA ILE A 135 -39.17 -15.18 21.00
C ILE A 135 -40.20 -15.43 22.12
N GLN A 136 -41.16 -14.52 22.32
CA GLN A 136 -42.25 -14.71 23.29
C GLN A 136 -43.21 -15.83 22.88
N GLU A 137 -43.58 -15.93 21.60
CA GLU A 137 -44.43 -17.01 21.07
C GLU A 137 -43.77 -18.38 21.26
N ILE A 138 -42.47 -18.52 20.96
CA ILE A 138 -41.72 -19.77 21.18
C ILE A 138 -41.69 -20.15 22.67
N MET A 139 -41.50 -19.15 23.55
CA MET A 139 -41.47 -19.36 25.00
C MET A 139 -42.86 -19.74 25.55
N PHE A 140 -43.93 -19.18 24.99
CA PHE A 140 -45.31 -19.51 25.35
C PHE A 140 -45.68 -20.93 24.90
N CYS A 141 -45.38 -21.28 23.65
CA CYS A 141 -45.61 -22.63 23.10
C CYS A 141 -44.87 -23.73 23.88
N SER A 142 -43.72 -23.42 24.45
CA SER A 142 -42.95 -24.38 25.25
C SER A 142 -43.66 -24.72 26.57
N ARG A 143 -44.33 -23.75 27.22
CA ARG A 143 -45.09 -23.98 28.47
C ARG A 143 -46.36 -24.81 28.23
N ASP A 144 -47.05 -24.57 27.12
CA ASP A 144 -48.24 -25.35 26.76
C ASP A 144 -47.89 -26.81 26.40
N LEU A 145 -46.71 -27.02 25.82
CA LEU A 145 -46.18 -28.36 25.56
C LEU A 145 -45.89 -29.15 26.87
N ASP A 146 -45.43 -28.46 27.91
CA ASP A 146 -45.16 -29.08 29.22
C ASP A 146 -46.47 -29.42 29.96
N ILE A 147 -47.48 -28.54 29.90
CA ILE A 147 -48.81 -28.76 30.50
C ILE A 147 -49.54 -29.94 29.84
N THR A 148 -49.34 -30.15 28.54
CA THR A 148 -49.93 -31.29 27.80
C THR A 148 -49.18 -32.60 28.02
N LYS A 149 -47.91 -32.57 28.44
CA LYS A 149 -47.18 -33.77 28.87
C LYS A 149 -47.57 -34.23 30.27
N GLU A 150 -47.76 -33.33 31.23
CA GLU A 150 -48.18 -33.70 32.59
C GLU A 150 -49.59 -34.34 32.63
N LYS A 151 -50.50 -33.93 31.72
CA LYS A 151 -51.85 -34.52 31.60
C LYS A 151 -51.88 -35.94 31.01
N ASN A 152 -50.79 -36.42 30.42
CA ASN A 152 -50.73 -37.76 29.80
C ASN A 152 -49.93 -38.78 30.64
N GLN A 153 -49.47 -38.42 31.86
CA GLN A 153 -48.76 -39.31 32.79
C GLN A 153 -49.55 -39.66 34.07
N GLY A 154 -50.82 -39.24 34.15
CA GLY A 154 -51.74 -39.57 35.24
C GLY A 154 -52.94 -40.36 34.74
N ASP A 155 -52.70 -41.61 34.32
CA ASP A 155 -53.64 -42.74 34.38
C ASP A 155 -52.86 -44.06 34.21
#